data_AF-A2I5Y9-F1
#
_entry.id   AF-A2I5Y9-F1
#
_cell.length_a   1.000
_cell.length_b   1.000
_cell.length_c   1.000
_cell.angle_alpha   90.00
_cell.angle_beta   90.00
_cell.angle_gamma   90.00
#
_symmetry.space_group_name_H-M   'P 1'
#
loop_
_entity.id
_entity.type
_entity.pdbx_description
1 polymer ?
#
loop_
_entity_poly.entity_id
_entity_poly.type
_entity_poly.pdbx_seq_one_letter_code
_entity_poly.pdbx_strand_id
1 'polypeptide(L)'
;MQWAAVAAVLLVAAVADGADLAHRQQAVNRLLYRIYSPIPSKFGDLKSLSSSFDPRAHTSHCNDGGNAVNHLMDEYEAGRLLEQHHWFSLFNTRQREEALMLVDVLLNCEDFDTFVGNAAFFREHMNEGEFVYALYVAVTHSDVMQDVVLPPLYEVTPHMFTNSEVIDKAYAAKMTQTPGDFKMTSTGSKKNKEQRVAYFGEDIGMNSHHVHWHMDFPFWRHGDEIDRKGELFFWAHHQLTVRFDAERLSNYLPLVDELYWDRPIKEGICSQHKLQVWRRVPHTS
;
A
#
# COMPACT_ATOMS: atom_id res chain seq x y z
N MET A 1 44.43 0.42 -25.54
CA MET A 1 44.42 0.04 -24.11
C MET A 1 43.43 0.86 -23.28
N GLN A 2 43.29 2.18 -23.49
CA GLN A 2 42.36 3.04 -22.74
C GLN A 2 40.87 2.67 -22.90
N TRP A 3 40.42 2.30 -24.11
CA TRP A 3 39.02 1.93 -24.37
C TRP A 3 38.57 0.62 -23.71
N ALA A 4 39.48 -0.36 -23.55
CA ALA A 4 39.16 -1.62 -22.87
C ALA A 4 39.01 -1.42 -21.35
N ALA A 5 39.79 -0.51 -20.75
CA ALA A 5 39.67 -0.15 -19.35
C ALA A 5 38.36 0.60 -19.08
N VAL A 6 37.98 1.55 -19.94
CA VAL A 6 36.69 2.27 -19.83
C VAL A 6 35.51 1.31 -19.99
N ALA A 7 35.55 0.39 -20.96
CA ALA A 7 34.50 -0.61 -21.14
C ALA A 7 34.38 -1.57 -19.94
N ALA A 8 35.51 -1.99 -19.36
CA ALA A 8 35.51 -2.84 -18.16
C ALA A 8 34.96 -2.10 -16.93
N VAL A 9 35.29 -0.81 -16.74
CA VAL A 9 34.77 0.01 -15.64
C VAL A 9 33.26 0.23 -15.81
N LEU A 10 32.78 0.53 -17.01
CA LEU A 10 31.35 0.68 -17.29
C LEU A 10 30.58 -0.63 -17.08
N LEU A 11 31.16 -1.77 -17.48
CA LEU A 11 30.55 -3.08 -17.26
C LEU A 11 30.48 -3.43 -15.76
N VAL A 12 31.56 -3.17 -15.00
CA VAL A 12 31.58 -3.38 -13.55
C VAL A 12 30.58 -2.46 -12.85
N ALA A 13 30.49 -1.19 -13.25
CA ALA A 13 29.51 -0.25 -12.71
C ALA A 13 28.07 -0.72 -12.99
N ALA A 14 27.76 -1.13 -14.23
CA ALA A 14 26.43 -1.63 -14.58
C ALA A 14 26.07 -2.93 -13.84
N VAL A 15 27.03 -3.83 -13.62
CA VAL A 15 26.81 -5.06 -12.84
C VAL A 15 26.63 -4.76 -11.35
N ALA A 16 27.38 -3.79 -10.80
CA ALA A 16 27.25 -3.37 -9.41
C ALA A 16 25.91 -2.66 -9.14
N ASP A 17 25.50 -1.79 -10.06
CA ASP A 17 24.21 -1.07 -10.00
C ASP A 17 23.02 -2.03 -10.11
N GLY A 18 23.07 -2.99 -11.05
CA GLY A 18 22.06 -4.04 -11.15
C GLY A 18 22.03 -4.98 -9.93
N ALA A 19 23.18 -5.24 -9.30
CA ALA A 19 23.23 -5.98 -8.05
C ALA A 19 22.59 -5.19 -6.91
N ASP A 20 22.88 -3.90 -6.78
CA ASP A 20 22.30 -3.03 -5.76
C ASP A 20 20.77 -2.97 -5.89
N LEU A 21 20.23 -2.69 -7.07
CA LEU A 21 18.78 -2.70 -7.33
C LEU A 21 18.13 -4.05 -6.95
N ALA A 22 18.77 -5.16 -7.27
CA ALA A 22 18.26 -6.48 -6.91
C ALA A 22 18.18 -6.70 -5.39
N HIS A 23 19.15 -6.16 -4.63
CA HIS A 23 19.11 -6.20 -3.16
C HIS A 23 17.97 -5.31 -2.62
N ARG A 24 17.79 -4.10 -3.16
CA ARG A 24 16.70 -3.20 -2.78
C ARG A 24 15.32 -3.83 -3.05
N GLN A 25 15.14 -4.35 -4.24
CA GLN A 25 13.93 -5.07 -4.65
C GLN A 25 13.65 -6.27 -3.73
N GLN A 26 14.68 -7.05 -3.41
CA GLN A 26 14.52 -8.21 -2.54
C GLN A 26 14.17 -7.81 -1.11
N ALA A 27 14.72 -6.71 -0.58
CA ALA A 27 14.40 -6.21 0.75
C ALA A 27 12.91 -5.82 0.85
N VAL A 28 12.40 -5.03 -0.11
CA VAL A 28 10.98 -4.64 -0.16
C VAL A 28 10.07 -5.86 -0.27
N ASN A 29 10.38 -6.82 -1.15
CA ASN A 29 9.61 -8.05 -1.28
C ASN A 29 9.55 -8.86 0.03
N ARG A 30 10.65 -8.90 0.78
CA ARG A 30 10.73 -9.61 2.07
C ARG A 30 10.00 -8.87 3.18
N LEU A 31 10.05 -7.54 3.21
CA LEU A 31 9.30 -6.70 4.16
C LEU A 31 7.79 -6.87 3.95
N LEU A 32 7.32 -6.94 2.71
CA LEU A 32 5.89 -7.11 2.40
C LEU A 32 5.40 -8.56 2.46
N TYR A 33 6.31 -9.53 2.63
CA TYR A 33 5.94 -10.94 2.70
C TYR A 33 5.20 -11.26 4.00
N ARG A 34 3.99 -11.83 3.88
CA ARG A 34 3.12 -12.23 5.01
C ARG A 34 3.02 -11.12 6.05
N ILE A 35 2.54 -9.96 5.63
CA ILE A 35 2.57 -8.74 6.43
C ILE A 35 1.92 -8.88 7.82
N TYR A 36 0.87 -9.70 7.92
CA TYR A 36 0.16 -9.93 9.17
C TYR A 36 0.85 -10.86 10.17
N SER A 37 2.08 -11.29 9.87
CA SER A 37 2.91 -12.13 10.73
C SER A 37 4.27 -11.47 10.94
N PRO A 38 4.95 -11.77 12.06
CA PRO A 38 6.33 -11.36 12.27
C PRO A 38 7.23 -11.75 11.10
N ILE A 39 8.33 -11.03 10.91
CA ILE A 39 9.31 -11.30 9.86
C ILE A 39 9.76 -12.76 10.01
N PRO A 40 9.65 -13.58 8.96
CA PRO A 40 10.09 -14.96 9.01
C PRO A 40 11.58 -15.08 9.36
N SER A 41 11.94 -16.01 10.25
CA SER A 41 13.33 -16.25 10.68
C SER A 41 14.29 -16.61 9.53
N LYS A 42 13.76 -17.12 8.41
CA LYS A 42 14.54 -17.36 7.17
C LYS A 42 15.09 -16.08 6.54
N PHE A 43 14.55 -14.92 6.87
CA PHE A 43 15.07 -13.62 6.45
C PHE A 43 15.97 -13.07 7.58
N GLY A 44 17.07 -13.78 7.84
CA GLY A 44 17.94 -13.55 9.00
C GLY A 44 18.36 -12.10 9.18
N ASP A 45 18.76 -11.43 8.09
CA ASP A 45 19.22 -10.04 8.12
C ASP A 45 18.13 -9.08 8.59
N LEU A 46 16.94 -9.15 7.96
CA LEU A 46 15.80 -8.32 8.36
C LEU A 46 15.30 -8.64 9.76
N LYS A 47 15.34 -9.92 10.17
CA LYS A 47 14.91 -10.30 11.53
C LYS A 47 15.90 -9.83 12.60
N SER A 48 17.19 -9.80 12.26
CA SER A 48 18.24 -9.23 13.11
C SER A 48 18.04 -7.72 13.23
N LEU A 49 17.85 -7.03 12.10
CA LEU A 49 17.59 -5.58 12.07
C LEU A 49 16.34 -5.22 12.87
N SER A 50 15.24 -5.94 12.71
CA SER A 50 14.00 -5.62 13.42
C SER A 50 14.12 -5.68 14.94
N SER A 51 15.14 -6.36 15.47
CA SER A 51 15.34 -6.55 16.91
C SER A 51 16.54 -5.78 17.46
N SER A 52 17.54 -5.49 16.63
CA SER A 52 18.81 -4.87 17.05
C SER A 52 19.01 -3.44 16.53
N PHE A 53 18.24 -3.02 15.52
CA PHE A 53 18.33 -1.69 14.97
C PHE A 53 17.74 -0.67 15.96
N ASP A 54 18.54 0.35 16.30
CA ASP A 54 18.09 1.51 17.06
C ASP A 54 17.93 2.70 16.09
N PRO A 55 16.70 3.12 15.78
CA PRO A 55 16.46 4.28 14.92
C PRO A 55 17.19 5.54 15.38
N ARG A 56 17.24 5.81 16.70
CA ARG A 56 17.88 7.02 17.23
C ARG A 56 19.40 7.01 17.12
N ALA A 57 20.03 5.83 17.00
CA ALA A 57 21.47 5.73 16.78
C ALA A 57 21.89 6.12 15.36
N HIS A 58 20.96 6.25 14.41
CA HIS A 58 21.22 6.48 12.99
C HIS A 58 20.72 7.85 12.50
N THR A 59 20.42 8.79 13.41
CA THR A 59 19.91 10.13 13.06
C THR A 59 20.86 10.97 12.22
N SER A 60 22.16 10.65 12.22
CA SER A 60 23.15 11.32 11.36
C SER A 60 23.05 10.95 9.88
N HIS A 61 22.29 9.90 9.56
CA HIS A 61 22.00 9.42 8.20
C HIS A 61 20.58 9.84 7.75
N CYS A 62 20.07 10.92 8.34
CA CYS A 62 18.77 11.49 8.03
C CYS A 62 18.92 12.96 7.63
N ASN A 63 18.32 13.34 6.49
CA ASN A 63 18.38 14.69 5.92
C ASN A 63 17.85 15.78 6.87
N ASP A 64 16.94 15.42 7.78
CA ASP A 64 16.32 16.31 8.75
C ASP A 64 17.05 16.32 10.11
N GLY A 65 18.23 15.70 10.21
CA GLY A 65 18.97 15.54 11.46
C GLY A 65 18.31 14.58 12.46
N GLY A 66 17.37 13.76 12.01
CA GLY A 66 16.67 12.76 12.82
C GLY A 66 15.45 13.29 13.57
N ASN A 67 14.91 14.45 13.19
CA ASN A 67 13.72 15.02 13.83
C ASN A 67 12.50 14.09 13.71
N ALA A 68 12.24 13.57 12.51
CA ALA A 68 11.15 12.63 12.23
C ALA A 68 11.32 11.32 13.00
N VAL A 69 12.55 10.79 13.05
CA VAL A 69 12.89 9.57 13.80
C VAL A 69 12.61 9.76 15.28
N ASN A 70 13.11 10.86 15.86
CA ASN A 70 12.88 11.14 17.28
C ASN A 70 11.39 11.30 17.58
N HIS A 71 10.64 12.00 16.73
CA HIS A 71 9.20 12.18 16.90
C HIS A 71 8.42 10.85 16.90
N LEU A 72 8.67 9.98 15.91
CA LEU A 72 8.01 8.67 15.85
C LEU A 72 8.41 7.77 17.03
N MET A 73 9.69 7.80 17.42
CA MET A 73 10.17 7.05 18.58
C MET A 73 9.55 7.53 19.90
N ASP A 74 9.30 8.83 20.05
CA ASP A 74 8.61 9.39 21.23
C ASP A 74 7.15 8.90 21.32
N GLU A 75 6.45 8.75 20.20
CA GLU A 75 5.09 8.18 20.16
C GLU A 75 5.10 6.67 20.44
N TYR A 76 6.08 5.95 19.88
CA TYR A 76 6.30 4.52 20.11
C TYR A 76 6.60 4.20 21.57
N GLU A 77 7.57 4.89 22.18
CA GLU A 77 7.98 4.69 23.58
C GLU A 77 6.86 5.08 24.56
N ALA A 78 6.03 6.04 24.19
CA ALA A 78 4.85 6.42 24.96
C ALA A 78 3.67 5.45 24.79
N GLY A 79 3.77 4.44 23.92
CA GLY A 79 2.71 3.47 23.65
C GLY A 79 1.46 4.09 23.02
N ARG A 80 1.63 5.12 22.18
CA ARG A 80 0.54 5.90 21.57
C ARG A 80 0.22 5.53 20.12
N LEU A 81 0.92 4.54 19.57
CA LEU A 81 0.69 4.02 18.23
C LEU A 81 -0.47 3.01 18.22
N LEU A 82 -1.10 2.86 17.06
CA LEU A 82 -2.15 1.91 16.81
C LEU A 82 -1.64 0.48 17.00
N GLU A 83 -2.44 -0.34 17.69
CA GLU A 83 -2.10 -1.75 17.90
C GLU A 83 -2.05 -2.54 16.57
N GLN A 84 -1.19 -3.55 16.54
CA GLN A 84 -1.18 -4.55 15.47
C GLN A 84 -2.48 -5.34 15.43
N HIS A 85 -2.81 -5.91 14.27
CA HIS A 85 -4.06 -6.63 14.04
C HIS A 85 -5.30 -5.77 14.29
N HIS A 86 -5.19 -4.48 13.95
CA HIS A 86 -6.30 -3.53 13.89
C HIS A 86 -6.49 -3.02 12.46
N TRP A 87 -7.71 -2.57 12.14
CA TRP A 87 -7.98 -1.96 10.84
C TRP A 87 -7.36 -0.56 10.75
N PHE A 88 -6.77 -0.28 9.59
CA PHE A 88 -6.23 1.02 9.24
C PHE A 88 -7.12 1.71 8.19
N SER A 89 -7.33 3.00 8.35
CA SER A 89 -7.95 3.85 7.34
C SER A 89 -7.18 5.16 7.23
N LEU A 90 -6.70 5.47 6.01
CA LEU A 90 -6.06 6.74 5.70
C LEU A 90 -6.97 7.97 5.99
N PHE A 91 -8.28 7.77 6.05
CA PHE A 91 -9.23 8.83 6.36
C PHE A 91 -9.38 9.09 7.87
N ASN A 92 -8.98 8.15 8.74
CA ASN A 92 -8.91 8.40 10.16
C ASN A 92 -7.71 9.32 10.46
N THR A 93 -7.96 10.45 11.12
CA THR A 93 -6.94 11.48 11.33
C THR A 93 -5.76 10.99 12.16
N ARG A 94 -5.99 10.23 13.24
CA ARG A 94 -4.92 9.76 14.11
C ARG A 94 -4.10 8.64 13.46
N GLN A 95 -4.78 7.66 12.87
CA GLN A 95 -4.09 6.58 12.14
C GLN A 95 -3.27 7.13 10.96
N ARG A 96 -3.81 8.12 10.25
CA ARG A 96 -3.08 8.82 9.20
C ARG A 96 -1.84 9.51 9.76
N GLU A 97 -1.98 10.28 10.85
CA GLU A 97 -0.85 10.96 11.50
C GLU A 97 0.29 9.98 11.79
N GLU A 98 -0.01 8.85 12.45
CA GLU A 98 0.97 7.80 12.78
C GLU A 98 1.63 7.20 11.54
N ALA A 99 0.86 6.89 10.48
CA ALA A 99 1.41 6.41 9.22
C ALA A 99 2.33 7.45 8.55
N LEU A 100 1.98 8.74 8.61
CA LEU A 100 2.79 9.82 8.04
C LEU A 100 4.10 10.04 8.80
N MET A 101 4.12 9.83 10.12
CA MET A 101 5.38 9.86 10.87
C MET A 101 6.38 8.83 10.33
N LEU A 102 5.92 7.63 9.96
CA LEU A 102 6.77 6.63 9.33
C LEU A 102 7.16 7.01 7.89
N VAL A 103 6.25 7.62 7.12
CA VAL A 103 6.60 8.17 5.79
C VAL A 103 7.73 9.19 5.91
N ASP A 104 7.63 10.12 6.87
CA ASP A 104 8.63 11.16 7.07
C ASP A 104 9.98 10.56 7.48
N VAL A 105 10.00 9.55 8.36
CA VAL A 105 11.23 8.82 8.70
C VAL A 105 11.88 8.21 7.45
N LEU A 106 11.11 7.48 6.65
CA LEU A 106 11.64 6.74 5.50
C LEU A 106 12.08 7.68 4.36
N LEU A 107 11.36 8.78 4.13
CA LEU A 107 11.71 9.76 3.10
C LEU A 107 12.94 10.61 3.48
N ASN A 108 13.22 10.77 4.78
CA ASN A 108 14.41 11.49 5.23
C ASN A 108 15.67 10.62 5.32
N CYS A 109 15.59 9.30 5.10
CA CYS A 109 16.77 8.43 5.07
C CYS A 109 17.70 8.78 3.90
N GLU A 110 19.00 8.96 4.17
CA GLU A 110 20.00 9.28 3.15
C GLU A 110 20.51 8.03 2.40
N ASP A 111 20.44 6.86 3.03
CA ASP A 111 20.96 5.61 2.50
C ASP A 111 20.00 4.42 2.70
N PHE A 112 20.25 3.38 1.90
CA PHE A 112 19.43 2.18 1.87
C PHE A 112 19.47 1.39 3.18
N ASP A 113 20.62 1.35 3.86
CA ASP A 113 20.79 0.59 5.10
C ASP A 113 19.94 1.20 6.23
N THR A 114 19.94 2.53 6.33
CA THR A 114 19.11 3.29 7.28
C THR A 114 17.62 3.15 6.94
N PHE A 115 17.25 3.20 5.65
CA PHE A 115 15.88 2.96 5.22
C PHE A 115 15.39 1.57 5.63
N VAL A 116 16.14 0.52 5.28
CA VAL A 116 15.75 -0.88 5.56
C VAL A 116 15.79 -1.18 7.05
N GLY A 117 16.73 -0.61 7.80
CA GLY A 117 16.79 -0.70 9.26
C GLY A 117 15.52 -0.14 9.91
N ASN A 118 15.14 1.09 9.57
CA ASN A 118 13.90 1.71 10.05
C ASN A 118 12.66 0.90 9.62
N ALA A 119 12.57 0.50 8.35
CA ALA A 119 11.45 -0.29 7.85
C ALA A 119 11.35 -1.66 8.56
N ALA A 120 12.46 -2.36 8.78
CA ALA A 120 12.46 -3.63 9.48
C ALA A 120 12.05 -3.48 10.95
N PHE A 121 12.51 -2.42 11.62
CA PHE A 121 12.11 -2.10 12.99
C PHE A 121 10.61 -1.81 13.07
N PHE A 122 10.10 -0.82 12.33
CA PHE A 122 8.69 -0.43 12.43
C PHE A 122 7.71 -1.48 11.89
N ARG A 123 8.14 -2.39 10.99
CA ARG A 123 7.32 -3.53 10.58
C ARG A 123 6.88 -4.42 11.75
N GLU A 124 7.73 -4.60 12.75
CA GLU A 124 7.41 -5.44 13.93
C GLU A 124 6.72 -4.65 15.05
N HIS A 125 6.70 -3.31 14.98
CA HIS A 125 6.28 -2.43 16.09
C HIS A 125 5.09 -1.52 15.77
N MET A 126 4.68 -1.41 14.50
CA MET A 126 3.50 -0.63 14.08
C MET A 126 2.40 -1.53 13.50
N ASN A 127 1.20 -0.97 13.36
CA ASN A 127 0.10 -1.61 12.66
C ASN A 127 0.48 -1.93 11.21
N GLU A 128 0.11 -3.13 10.75
CA GLU A 128 0.44 -3.61 9.41
C GLU A 128 -0.08 -2.72 8.27
N GLY A 129 -1.23 -2.08 8.46
CA GLY A 129 -1.86 -1.21 7.45
C GLY A 129 -1.16 0.14 7.35
N GLU A 130 -0.79 0.73 8.50
CA GLU A 130 0.02 1.94 8.56
C GLU A 130 1.39 1.70 7.94
N PHE A 131 2.03 0.58 8.29
CA PHE A 131 3.32 0.18 7.73
C PHE A 131 3.27 -0.02 6.21
N VAL A 132 2.29 -0.77 5.70
CA VAL A 132 2.15 -1.00 4.26
C VAL A 132 1.92 0.32 3.53
N TYR A 133 1.04 1.18 4.05
CA TYR A 133 0.82 2.48 3.46
C TYR A 133 2.10 3.32 3.41
N ALA A 134 2.80 3.42 4.54
CA ALA A 134 4.00 4.22 4.64
C ALA A 134 5.13 3.70 3.75
N LEU A 135 5.33 2.37 3.70
CA LEU A 135 6.36 1.77 2.86
C LEU A 135 6.09 1.97 1.37
N TYR A 136 4.83 1.83 0.92
CA TYR A 136 4.48 2.05 -0.49
C TYR A 136 4.74 3.50 -0.89
N VAL A 137 4.26 4.47 -0.11
CA VAL A 137 4.50 5.89 -0.37
C VAL A 137 6.00 6.20 -0.33
N ALA A 138 6.72 5.71 0.67
CA ALA A 138 8.15 5.98 0.81
C ALA A 138 8.96 5.40 -0.35
N VAL A 139 8.66 4.18 -0.80
CA VAL A 139 9.33 3.58 -1.98
C VAL A 139 9.02 4.36 -3.26
N THR A 140 7.78 4.81 -3.45
CA THR A 140 7.39 5.61 -4.62
C THR A 140 8.11 6.97 -4.68
N HIS A 141 8.34 7.60 -3.53
CA HIS A 141 8.79 9.01 -3.45
C HIS A 141 10.23 9.20 -2.98
N SER A 142 10.93 8.14 -2.58
CA SER A 142 12.32 8.20 -2.12
C SER A 142 13.30 8.02 -3.27
N ASP A 143 14.28 8.91 -3.37
CA ASP A 143 15.40 8.78 -4.31
C ASP A 143 16.24 7.51 -4.05
N VAL A 144 16.30 7.05 -2.79
CA VAL A 144 17.02 5.83 -2.39
C VAL A 144 16.34 4.56 -2.94
N MET A 145 15.04 4.62 -3.24
CA MET A 145 14.27 3.47 -3.73
C MET A 145 13.88 3.58 -5.20
N GLN A 146 14.57 4.44 -5.95
CA GLN A 146 14.36 4.58 -7.39
C GLN A 146 14.45 3.22 -8.10
N ASP A 147 13.56 3.01 -9.07
CA ASP A 147 13.42 1.81 -9.89
C ASP A 147 13.00 0.52 -9.16
N VAL A 148 12.72 0.58 -7.85
CA VAL A 148 12.13 -0.55 -7.12
C VAL A 148 10.66 -0.71 -7.51
N VAL A 149 10.28 -1.93 -7.89
CA VAL A 149 8.91 -2.27 -8.27
C VAL A 149 8.16 -2.77 -7.05
N LEU A 150 7.09 -2.07 -6.67
CA LEU A 150 6.21 -2.50 -5.59
C LEU A 150 5.37 -3.71 -6.03
N PRO A 151 5.22 -4.73 -5.17
CA PRO A 151 4.28 -5.82 -5.44
C PRO A 151 2.84 -5.27 -5.46
N PRO A 152 1.92 -5.93 -6.16
CA PRO A 152 0.54 -5.48 -6.17
C PRO A 152 -0.13 -5.63 -4.79
N LEU A 153 -0.87 -4.62 -4.37
CA LEU A 153 -1.54 -4.61 -3.06
C LEU A 153 -2.56 -5.74 -2.88
N TYR A 154 -3.14 -6.26 -3.96
CA TYR A 154 -4.03 -7.43 -3.92
C TYR A 154 -3.32 -8.74 -3.56
N GLU A 155 -1.98 -8.81 -3.66
CA GLU A 155 -1.18 -9.93 -3.16
C GLU A 155 -0.68 -9.70 -1.73
N VAL A 156 -0.39 -8.43 -1.38
CA VAL A 156 0.08 -8.05 -0.03
C VAL A 156 -1.06 -8.06 0.99
N THR A 157 -2.21 -7.48 0.62
CA THR A 157 -3.40 -7.31 1.47
C THR A 157 -4.65 -7.88 0.78
N PRO A 158 -4.73 -9.20 0.52
CA PRO A 158 -5.77 -9.81 -0.31
C PRO A 158 -7.19 -9.57 0.21
N HIS A 159 -7.39 -9.39 1.52
CA HIS A 159 -8.68 -9.07 2.15
C HIS A 159 -9.37 -7.81 1.60
N MET A 160 -8.60 -6.86 1.07
CA MET A 160 -9.13 -5.61 0.52
C MET A 160 -9.64 -5.74 -0.92
N PHE A 161 -9.31 -6.85 -1.60
CA PHE A 161 -9.61 -7.09 -3.02
C PHE A 161 -10.37 -8.39 -3.27
N THR A 162 -10.62 -9.17 -2.22
CA THR A 162 -11.21 -10.51 -2.31
C THR A 162 -12.47 -10.58 -1.47
N ASN A 163 -13.54 -11.13 -2.05
CA ASN A 163 -14.81 -11.30 -1.33
C ASN A 163 -14.67 -12.27 -0.14
N SER A 164 -15.58 -12.15 0.83
CA SER A 164 -15.51 -12.95 2.07
C SER A 164 -15.63 -14.45 1.82
N GLU A 165 -16.36 -14.87 0.80
CA GLU A 165 -16.56 -16.29 0.46
C GLU A 165 -15.25 -16.97 0.05
N VAL A 166 -14.48 -16.30 -0.81
CA VAL A 166 -13.18 -16.81 -1.28
C VAL A 166 -12.15 -16.78 -0.15
N ILE A 167 -12.17 -15.74 0.70
CA ILE A 167 -11.32 -15.68 1.90
C ILE A 167 -11.63 -16.84 2.85
N ASP A 168 -12.90 -17.14 3.11
CA ASP A 168 -13.30 -18.24 4.00
C ASP A 168 -12.89 -19.61 3.42
N LYS A 169 -12.97 -19.78 2.09
CA LYS A 169 -12.43 -20.97 1.39
C LYS A 169 -10.91 -21.08 1.51
N ALA A 170 -10.18 -19.96 1.38
CA ALA A 170 -8.73 -19.93 1.57
C ALA A 170 -8.33 -20.29 3.00
N TYR A 171 -9.09 -19.83 4.00
CA TYR A 171 -8.90 -20.25 5.39
C TYR A 171 -9.15 -21.74 5.58
N ALA A 172 -10.24 -22.28 5.00
CA ALA A 172 -10.53 -23.71 5.05
C ALA A 172 -9.38 -24.53 4.44
N ALA A 173 -8.89 -24.16 3.26
CA ALA A 173 -7.73 -24.80 2.62
C ALA A 173 -6.47 -24.77 3.49
N LYS A 174 -6.23 -23.64 4.18
CA LYS A 174 -5.08 -23.52 5.09
C LYS A 174 -5.23 -24.44 6.31
N MET A 175 -6.44 -24.55 6.88
CA MET A 175 -6.75 -25.41 8.02
C MET A 175 -6.68 -26.90 7.68
N THR A 176 -7.02 -27.29 6.44
CA THR A 176 -6.94 -28.68 5.95
C THR A 176 -5.63 -29.00 5.25
N GLN A 177 -4.70 -28.04 5.18
CA GLN A 177 -3.41 -28.13 4.47
C GLN A 177 -3.55 -28.64 3.03
N THR A 178 -4.68 -28.32 2.38
CA THR A 178 -5.00 -28.75 1.02
C THR A 178 -4.95 -27.53 0.11
N PRO A 179 -3.98 -27.43 -0.81
CA PRO A 179 -3.95 -26.37 -1.82
C PRO A 179 -5.25 -26.36 -2.63
N GLY A 180 -5.74 -25.17 -2.98
CA GLY A 180 -6.95 -25.03 -3.76
C GLY A 180 -6.98 -23.72 -4.52
N ASP A 181 -7.56 -23.78 -5.72
CA ASP A 181 -7.80 -22.63 -6.58
C ASP A 181 -9.30 -22.29 -6.53
N PHE A 182 -9.63 -21.11 -6.04
CA PHE A 182 -11.01 -20.70 -5.81
C PHE A 182 -11.44 -19.64 -6.81
N LYS A 183 -12.53 -19.92 -7.53
CA LYS A 183 -13.12 -18.94 -8.43
C LYS A 183 -13.85 -17.87 -7.62
N MET A 184 -13.46 -16.61 -7.82
CA MET A 184 -14.19 -15.44 -7.33
C MET A 184 -15.32 -15.08 -8.29
N THR A 185 -16.47 -14.70 -7.73
CA THR A 185 -17.60 -14.14 -8.48
C THR A 185 -17.95 -12.78 -7.91
N SER A 186 -18.35 -11.85 -8.78
CA SER A 186 -18.73 -10.50 -8.40
C SER A 186 -19.87 -10.48 -7.39
N THR A 187 -19.91 -9.43 -6.56
CA THR A 187 -20.90 -9.32 -5.49
C THR A 187 -22.30 -8.99 -6.01
N GLY A 188 -23.29 -9.01 -5.11
CA GLY A 188 -24.68 -8.65 -5.43
C GLY A 188 -25.52 -9.77 -6.03
N SER A 189 -26.69 -9.40 -6.56
CA SER A 189 -27.67 -10.32 -7.14
C SER A 189 -28.09 -9.83 -8.52
N LYS A 190 -28.45 -10.75 -9.43
CA LYS A 190 -28.93 -10.41 -10.78
C LYS A 190 -30.19 -9.53 -10.78
N LYS A 191 -30.88 -9.44 -9.63
CA LYS A 191 -32.01 -8.54 -9.41
C LYS A 191 -31.57 -7.06 -9.35
N ASN A 192 -30.40 -6.78 -8.80
CA ASN A 192 -29.83 -5.44 -8.85
C ASN A 192 -29.21 -5.21 -10.22
N LYS A 193 -29.67 -4.17 -10.92
CA LYS A 193 -29.16 -3.78 -12.24
C LYS A 193 -27.70 -3.31 -12.17
N GLU A 194 -27.27 -2.72 -11.05
CA GLU A 194 -25.87 -2.29 -10.86
C GLU A 194 -24.89 -3.45 -10.83
N GLN A 195 -25.33 -4.67 -10.52
CA GLN A 195 -24.47 -5.85 -10.62
C GLN A 195 -23.90 -6.01 -12.05
N ARG A 196 -24.60 -5.53 -13.09
CA ARG A 196 -24.14 -5.65 -14.48
C ARG A 196 -22.80 -4.98 -14.72
N VAL A 197 -22.48 -3.93 -13.96
CA VAL A 197 -21.21 -3.19 -14.05
C VAL A 197 -20.28 -3.46 -12.86
N ALA A 198 -20.60 -4.45 -12.02
CA ALA A 198 -19.74 -4.84 -10.89
C ALA A 198 -18.34 -5.26 -11.34
N TYR A 199 -18.21 -5.84 -12.55
CA TYR A 199 -16.91 -6.19 -13.12
C TYR A 199 -15.96 -5.00 -13.31
N PHE A 200 -16.47 -3.77 -13.34
CA PHE A 200 -15.63 -2.56 -13.43
C PHE A 200 -15.20 -2.09 -12.04
N GLY A 201 -16.17 -1.94 -11.12
CA GLY A 201 -15.92 -1.44 -9.77
C GLY A 201 -15.22 -2.43 -8.83
N GLU A 202 -15.36 -3.73 -9.09
CA GLU A 202 -14.72 -4.81 -8.32
C GLU A 202 -13.49 -5.38 -9.04
N ASP A 203 -13.09 -4.82 -10.19
CA ASP A 203 -11.87 -5.23 -10.85
C ASP A 203 -10.65 -4.92 -9.97
N ILE A 204 -9.79 -5.92 -9.77
CA ILE A 204 -8.60 -5.78 -8.92
C ILE A 204 -7.60 -4.79 -9.52
N GLY A 205 -7.54 -4.68 -10.85
CA GLY A 205 -6.68 -3.75 -11.56
C GLY A 205 -7.17 -2.31 -11.42
N MET A 206 -8.48 -2.07 -11.56
CA MET A 206 -9.09 -0.75 -11.39
C MET A 206 -8.96 -0.25 -9.95
N ASN A 207 -9.21 -1.11 -8.96
CA ASN A 207 -8.99 -0.76 -7.54
C ASN A 207 -7.51 -0.50 -7.25
N SER A 208 -6.60 -1.31 -7.80
CA SER A 208 -5.16 -1.11 -7.70
C SER A 208 -4.73 0.22 -8.34
N HIS A 209 -5.25 0.55 -9.52
CA HIS A 209 -4.98 1.81 -10.20
C HIS A 209 -5.39 3.01 -9.34
N HIS A 210 -6.60 2.97 -8.77
CA HIS A 210 -7.10 4.06 -7.95
C HIS A 210 -6.24 4.29 -6.69
N VAL A 211 -5.85 3.23 -5.98
CA VAL A 211 -4.99 3.38 -4.78
C VAL A 211 -3.58 3.87 -5.13
N HIS A 212 -2.97 3.38 -6.23
CA HIS A 212 -1.65 3.85 -6.66
C HIS A 212 -1.70 5.34 -7.04
N TRP A 213 -2.76 5.80 -7.72
CA TRP A 213 -2.94 7.22 -8.00
C TRP A 213 -2.94 8.08 -6.72
N HIS A 214 -3.61 7.63 -5.65
CA HIS A 214 -3.60 8.32 -4.35
C HIS A 214 -2.28 8.19 -3.58
N MET A 215 -1.42 7.21 -3.91
CA MET A 215 -0.07 7.09 -3.37
C MET A 215 0.92 7.99 -4.12
N ASP A 216 0.76 8.16 -5.43
CA ASP A 216 1.53 9.09 -6.26
C ASP A 216 1.17 10.55 -5.95
N PHE A 217 -0.13 10.83 -5.76
CA PHE A 217 -0.67 12.16 -5.52
C PHE A 217 -1.39 12.26 -4.17
N PRO A 218 -0.71 12.04 -3.04
CA PRO A 218 -1.35 12.02 -1.74
C PRO A 218 -1.99 13.37 -1.39
N PHE A 219 -3.20 13.32 -0.84
CA PHE A 219 -3.94 14.54 -0.50
C PHE A 219 -3.28 15.34 0.63
N TRP A 220 -2.56 14.67 1.54
CA TRP A 220 -1.90 15.27 2.71
C TRP A 220 -0.58 15.96 2.38
N ARG A 221 0.05 15.65 1.24
CA ARG A 221 1.30 16.30 0.81
C ARG A 221 1.02 17.69 0.26
N HIS A 222 1.90 18.66 0.50
CA HIS A 222 1.71 20.02 0.03
C HIS A 222 1.74 20.11 -1.50
N GLY A 223 0.93 21.01 -2.06
CA GLY A 223 0.78 21.14 -3.52
C GLY A 223 2.03 21.67 -4.22
N ASP A 224 2.90 22.39 -3.51
CA ASP A 224 4.13 22.96 -4.07
C ASP A 224 5.19 21.88 -4.37
N GLU A 225 5.04 20.70 -3.77
CA GLU A 225 5.92 19.54 -4.00
C GLU A 225 5.50 18.73 -5.24
N ILE A 226 4.26 18.89 -5.74
CA ILE A 226 3.72 18.11 -6.85
C ILE A 226 3.05 19.02 -7.88
N ASP A 227 3.70 19.17 -9.03
CA ASP A 227 3.20 20.02 -10.11
C ASP A 227 1.80 19.62 -10.57
N ARG A 228 0.93 20.63 -10.76
CA ARG A 228 -0.46 20.49 -11.25
C ARG A 228 -1.33 19.47 -10.49
N LYS A 229 -1.02 19.17 -9.22
CA LYS A 229 -1.75 18.18 -8.41
C LYS A 229 -3.28 18.34 -8.45
N GLY A 230 -3.78 19.57 -8.32
CA GLY A 230 -5.22 19.86 -8.37
C GLY A 230 -5.87 19.58 -9.72
N GLU A 231 -5.17 19.88 -10.82
CA GLU A 231 -5.65 19.58 -12.17
C GLU A 231 -5.66 18.07 -12.43
N LEU A 232 -4.60 17.37 -12.03
CA LEU A 232 -4.50 15.91 -12.14
C LEU A 232 -5.59 15.21 -11.31
N PHE A 233 -5.91 15.72 -10.12
CA PHE A 233 -7.03 15.23 -9.32
C PHE A 233 -8.35 15.31 -10.06
N PHE A 234 -8.69 16.50 -10.60
CA PHE A 234 -9.90 16.67 -11.40
C PHE A 234 -9.92 15.73 -12.60
N TRP A 235 -8.81 15.69 -13.35
CA TRP A 235 -8.72 14.91 -14.58
C TRP A 235 -8.86 13.40 -14.34
N ALA A 236 -8.15 12.85 -13.35
CA ALA A 236 -8.20 11.43 -13.04
C ALA A 236 -9.61 10.98 -12.64
N HIS A 237 -10.27 11.73 -11.75
CA HIS A 237 -11.63 11.39 -11.31
C HIS A 237 -12.66 11.60 -12.43
N HIS A 238 -12.53 12.67 -13.22
CA HIS A 238 -13.39 12.89 -14.39
C HIS A 238 -13.28 11.75 -15.40
N GLN A 239 -12.06 11.32 -15.74
CA GLN A 239 -11.83 10.20 -16.65
C GLN A 239 -12.39 8.88 -16.10
N LEU A 240 -12.26 8.61 -14.80
CA LEU A 240 -12.87 7.44 -14.17
C LEU A 240 -14.41 7.47 -14.24
N THR A 241 -15.03 8.62 -13.99
CA THR A 241 -16.49 8.78 -14.11
C THR A 241 -16.97 8.54 -15.54
N VAL A 242 -16.33 9.18 -16.52
CA VAL A 242 -16.68 9.00 -17.95
C VAL A 242 -16.48 7.55 -18.38
N ARG A 243 -15.40 6.90 -17.93
CA ARG A 243 -15.16 5.49 -18.22
C ARG A 243 -16.24 4.60 -17.61
N PHE A 244 -16.62 4.84 -16.35
CA PHE A 244 -17.69 4.09 -15.71
C PHE A 244 -19.02 4.25 -16.47
N ASP A 245 -19.37 5.47 -16.87
CA ASP A 245 -20.58 5.74 -17.67
C ASP A 245 -20.56 5.00 -19.03
N ALA A 246 -19.39 4.82 -19.66
CA ALA A 246 -19.28 4.01 -20.87
C ALA A 246 -19.60 2.52 -20.62
N GLU A 247 -19.19 1.97 -19.48
CA GLU A 247 -19.55 0.60 -19.07
C GLU A 247 -21.06 0.49 -18.77
N ARG A 248 -21.65 1.53 -18.15
CA ARG A 248 -23.10 1.63 -17.89
C ARG A 248 -23.90 1.62 -19.19
N LEU A 249 -23.49 2.44 -20.16
CA LEU A 249 -24.12 2.50 -21.47
C LEU A 249 -24.08 1.14 -22.19
N SER A 250 -22.94 0.46 -22.11
CA SER A 250 -22.75 -0.89 -22.68
C SER A 250 -23.66 -1.95 -22.03
N ASN A 251 -24.13 -1.71 -20.81
CA ASN A 251 -25.00 -2.61 -20.04
C ASN A 251 -26.47 -2.14 -19.95
N TYR A 252 -26.87 -1.21 -20.83
CA TYR A 252 -28.21 -0.61 -20.88
C TYR A 252 -28.64 0.03 -19.55
N LEU A 253 -27.69 0.66 -18.85
CA LEU A 253 -27.94 1.46 -17.66
C LEU A 253 -27.90 2.95 -18.03
N PRO A 254 -28.70 3.79 -17.36
CA PRO A 254 -28.58 5.24 -17.50
C PRO A 254 -27.23 5.71 -16.95
N LEU A 255 -26.79 6.91 -17.36
CA LEU A 255 -25.64 7.58 -16.75
C LEU A 255 -25.83 7.74 -15.24
N VAL A 256 -24.71 7.86 -14.51
CA VAL A 256 -24.73 8.08 -13.07
C VAL A 256 -25.42 9.41 -12.73
N ASP A 257 -26.23 9.40 -11.66
CA ASP A 257 -26.85 10.63 -11.12
C ASP A 257 -25.89 11.30 -10.14
N GLU A 258 -25.96 12.61 -10.02
CA GLU A 258 -25.11 13.36 -9.10
C GLU A 258 -25.51 13.09 -7.64
N LEU A 259 -24.53 13.12 -6.73
CA LEU A 259 -24.79 13.03 -5.30
C LEU A 259 -25.33 14.37 -4.78
N TYR A 260 -26.49 14.34 -4.13
CA TYR A 260 -27.07 15.49 -3.43
C TYR A 260 -27.24 15.17 -1.95
N TRP A 261 -26.66 15.98 -1.06
CA TRP A 261 -26.66 15.74 0.39
C TRP A 261 -28.06 15.76 1.03
N ASP A 262 -29.00 16.45 0.41
CA ASP A 262 -30.38 16.62 0.86
C ASP A 262 -31.35 15.60 0.26
N ARG A 263 -30.87 14.69 -0.60
CA ARG A 263 -31.68 13.66 -1.26
C ARG A 263 -31.26 12.26 -0.80
N PRO A 264 -32.20 11.29 -0.79
CA PRO A 264 -31.85 9.91 -0.48
C PRO A 264 -30.94 9.32 -1.57
N ILE A 265 -29.91 8.60 -1.13
CA ILE A 265 -29.09 7.78 -2.00
C ILE A 265 -29.94 6.59 -2.44
N LYS A 266 -30.26 6.52 -3.74
CA LYS A 266 -31.17 5.49 -4.29
C LYS A 266 -30.55 4.11 -4.36
N GLU A 267 -29.23 4.06 -4.51
CA GLU A 267 -28.48 2.83 -4.74
C GLU A 267 -27.62 2.49 -3.52
N GLY A 268 -28.02 1.45 -2.79
CA GLY A 268 -27.26 0.90 -1.68
C GLY A 268 -26.21 -0.12 -2.13
N ILE A 269 -25.17 -0.36 -1.33
CA ILE A 269 -24.16 -1.38 -1.59
C ILE A 269 -23.98 -2.32 -0.39
N CYS A 270 -23.94 -3.61 -0.68
CA CYS A 270 -23.50 -4.65 0.25
C CYS A 270 -22.14 -5.15 -0.23
N SER A 271 -21.07 -4.63 0.39
CA SER A 271 -19.70 -4.85 -0.05
C SER A 271 -19.26 -6.32 0.00
N GLN A 272 -19.87 -7.18 0.82
CA GLN A 272 -19.47 -8.59 0.99
C GLN A 272 -17.96 -8.79 1.31
N HIS A 273 -17.29 -7.77 1.84
CA HIS A 273 -15.89 -7.82 2.26
C HIS A 273 -15.75 -8.02 3.77
N LYS A 274 -14.69 -8.73 4.16
CA LYS A 274 -14.31 -8.97 5.55
C LYS A 274 -12.87 -8.50 5.73
N LEU A 275 -12.67 -7.56 6.66
CA LEU A 275 -11.35 -7.13 7.06
C LEU A 275 -10.59 -8.29 7.68
N GLN A 276 -9.26 -8.27 7.56
CA GLN A 276 -8.31 -9.14 8.26
C GLN A 276 -8.72 -9.43 9.71
N VAL A 277 -9.19 -8.39 10.41
CA VAL A 277 -9.57 -8.39 11.83
C VAL A 277 -10.99 -8.94 12.09
N TRP A 278 -11.51 -9.73 11.14
CA TRP A 278 -12.83 -10.39 11.20
C TRP A 278 -14.05 -9.48 11.29
N ARG A 279 -13.89 -8.17 11.07
CA ARG A 279 -14.99 -7.22 10.94
C ARG A 279 -15.50 -7.20 9.50
N ARG A 280 -16.83 -7.25 9.31
CA ARG A 280 -17.44 -7.00 7.99
C ARG A 280 -17.45 -5.51 7.70
N VAL A 281 -17.22 -5.16 6.44
CA VAL A 281 -17.41 -3.79 5.98
C VAL A 281 -18.90 -3.43 6.07
N PRO A 282 -19.28 -2.25 6.59
CA PRO A 282 -20.68 -1.82 6.71
C PRO A 282 -21.44 -1.89 5.39
N HIS A 283 -22.77 -2.01 5.46
CA HIS A 283 -23.64 -2.03 4.29
C HIS A 283 -24.42 -0.73 4.24
N THR A 284 -24.61 -0.16 3.05
CA THR A 284 -25.54 0.96 2.84
C THR A 284 -26.82 0.40 2.24
N SER A 285 -27.95 0.69 2.88
CA SER A 285 -29.29 0.23 2.47
C SER A 285 -30.13 1.38 1.98
#